data_AF-A0A7L0BZ60-F1
#
_entry.id   AF-A0A7L0BZ60-F1
#
_cell.length_a   1.000
_cell.length_b   1.000
_cell.length_c   1.000
_cell.angle_alpha   90.00
_cell.angle_beta   90.00
_cell.angle_gamma   90.00
#
_symmetry.space_group_name_H-M   'P 1'
#
loop_
_entity.id
_entity.type
_entity.pdbx_description
1 polymer ?
#
loop_
_entity_poly.entity_id
_entity_poly.type
_entity_poly.pdbx_seq_one_letter_code
_entity_poly.pdbx_strand_id
1 'polypeptide(L)'
;ARAELRVRVRLPGGQVTEESLQADSGSDCISLELRTADGALVTLTADFRQEVKIFRALILGELERGQSQFQALCFVTRLHRNEIIPSESMAKLRQKNPRTVRQAEEVRGLEHLSMDVAVNFSKGAQLSSHIHNVCAEAKEAIYTREEDVKFWLEKGVDGSMFEVLPQTSDLPDLQRCKLCADRWKPCICSYSLSIEWYPCMLKYCKSRDAGGKVSSYKCGIRSCQKGYTFDYYVPQKQLCLWDEET
;
A
#
# COMPACT_ATOMS: atom_id res chain seq x y z
N ALA A 1 -22.42 -4.19 -1.67
CA ALA A 1 -22.55 -3.59 -3.01
C ALA A 1 -21.16 -3.17 -3.46
N ARG A 2 -20.77 -3.51 -4.69
CA ARG A 2 -19.48 -3.13 -5.26
C ARG A 2 -19.63 -1.85 -6.06
N ALA A 3 -18.68 -0.93 -5.90
CA ALA A 3 -18.63 0.32 -6.64
C ALA A 3 -17.20 0.56 -7.12
N GLU A 4 -17.07 1.13 -8.31
CA GLU A 4 -15.80 1.51 -8.92
C GLU A 4 -15.81 3.01 -9.25
N LEU A 5 -14.68 3.66 -9.05
CA LEU A 5 -14.43 5.05 -9.39
C LEU A 5 -13.08 5.14 -10.09
N ARG A 6 -13.08 5.61 -11.34
CA ARG A 6 -11.84 5.84 -12.09
C ARG A 6 -11.45 7.30 -12.04
N VAL A 7 -10.25 7.60 -11.60
CA VAL A 7 -9.81 8.97 -11.32
C VAL A 7 -8.58 9.29 -12.13
N ARG A 8 -8.61 10.40 -12.86
CA ARG A 8 -7.42 10.92 -13.54
C ARG A 8 -6.55 11.65 -12.54
N VAL A 9 -5.28 11.28 -12.46
CA VAL A 9 -4.32 11.85 -11.50
C VAL A 9 -3.07 12.28 -12.25
N ARG A 10 -2.44 13.37 -11.80
CA ARG A 10 -1.18 13.87 -12.36
C ARG A 10 -0.02 13.34 -11.54
N LEU A 11 0.89 12.63 -12.19
CA LEU A 11 2.14 12.14 -11.60
C LEU A 11 3.19 13.29 -11.50
N PRO A 12 4.24 13.15 -10.67
CA PRO A 12 5.29 14.17 -10.51
C PRO A 12 5.96 14.62 -11.82
N GLY A 13 6.07 13.73 -12.82
CA GLY A 13 6.60 14.05 -14.16
C GLY A 13 5.62 14.79 -15.09
N GLY A 14 4.44 15.18 -14.60
CA GLY A 14 3.41 15.88 -15.38
C GLY A 14 2.49 14.97 -16.20
N GLN A 15 2.87 13.69 -16.38
CA GLN A 15 2.03 12.67 -17.02
C GLN A 15 0.72 12.49 -16.25
N VAL A 16 -0.38 12.31 -17.00
CA VAL A 16 -1.70 12.00 -16.43
C VAL A 16 -1.98 10.52 -16.60
N THR A 17 -2.34 9.85 -15.51
CA THR A 17 -2.76 8.45 -15.49
C THR A 17 -4.21 8.33 -15.02
N GLU A 18 -4.82 7.16 -15.23
CA GLU A 18 -6.13 6.80 -14.69
C GLU A 18 -5.96 5.72 -13.62
N GLU A 19 -6.36 6.04 -12.40
CA GLU A 19 -6.31 5.15 -11.24
C GLU A 19 -7.71 4.61 -10.94
N SER A 20 -7.80 3.37 -10.46
CA SER A 20 -9.06 2.71 -10.17
C SER A 20 -9.24 2.55 -8.67
N LEU A 21 -10.35 3.07 -8.12
CA LEU A 21 -10.75 2.86 -6.73
C LEU A 21 -12.00 1.99 -6.71
N GLN A 22 -11.89 0.83 -6.08
CA GLN A 22 -12.99 -0.10 -5.87
C GLN A 22 -13.35 -0.16 -4.39
N ALA A 23 -14.63 -0.19 -4.09
CA ALA A 23 -15.13 -0.38 -2.73
C ALA A 23 -16.15 -1.52 -2.71
N ASP A 24 -15.96 -2.45 -1.78
CA ASP A 24 -16.90 -3.51 -1.48
C ASP A 24 -17.36 -3.37 -0.03
N SER A 25 -18.54 -2.80 0.16
CA SER A 25 -19.11 -2.62 1.51
C SER A 25 -19.54 -3.96 2.15
N GLY A 26 -19.67 -5.04 1.37
CA GLY A 26 -20.03 -6.36 1.91
C GLY A 26 -18.85 -7.08 2.56
N SER A 27 -17.67 -6.99 1.93
CA SER A 27 -16.41 -7.46 2.52
C SER A 27 -15.75 -6.42 3.43
N ASP A 28 -16.29 -5.22 3.50
CA ASP A 28 -15.70 -4.04 4.16
C ASP A 28 -14.24 -3.80 3.73
N CYS A 29 -14.07 -3.65 2.42
CA CYS A 29 -12.77 -3.54 1.77
C CYS A 29 -12.75 -2.43 0.72
N ILE A 30 -11.58 -1.82 0.52
CA ILE A 30 -11.27 -0.90 -0.57
C ILE A 30 -10.03 -1.41 -1.30
N SER A 31 -10.02 -1.32 -2.63
CA SER A 31 -8.84 -1.53 -3.46
C SER A 31 -8.55 -0.27 -4.27
N LEU A 32 -7.29 0.15 -4.34
CA LEU A 32 -6.79 1.22 -5.19
C LEU A 32 -5.72 0.62 -6.11
N GLU A 33 -5.90 0.75 -7.42
CA GLU A 33 -4.93 0.37 -8.43
C GLU A 33 -4.38 1.61 -9.14
N LEU A 34 -3.06 1.73 -9.17
CA LEU A 34 -2.36 2.86 -9.76
C LEU A 34 -1.12 2.41 -10.52
N ARG A 35 -0.67 3.25 -11.44
CA ARG A 35 0.59 3.07 -12.17
C ARG A 35 1.56 4.16 -11.76
N THR A 36 2.73 3.77 -11.31
CA THR A 36 3.82 4.67 -10.94
C THR A 36 4.52 5.23 -12.18
N ALA A 37 5.35 6.27 -12.00
CA ALA A 37 6.03 6.94 -13.11
C ALA A 37 7.05 6.05 -13.85
N ASP A 38 7.66 5.11 -13.13
CA ASP A 38 8.54 4.06 -13.66
C ASP A 38 7.77 2.87 -14.31
N GLY A 39 6.43 2.94 -14.33
CA GLY A 39 5.58 1.97 -15.02
C GLY A 39 5.11 0.79 -14.17
N ALA A 40 5.60 0.66 -12.93
CA ALA A 40 5.16 -0.39 -12.01
C ALA A 40 3.64 -0.30 -11.73
N LEU A 41 2.99 -1.45 -11.57
CA LEU A 41 1.58 -1.53 -11.22
C LEU A 41 1.46 -1.78 -9.72
N VAL A 42 0.84 -0.83 -9.02
CA VAL A 42 0.66 -0.90 -7.57
C VAL A 42 -0.81 -1.13 -7.25
N THR A 43 -1.07 -2.06 -6.34
CA THR A 43 -2.40 -2.30 -5.77
C THR A 43 -2.34 -2.11 -4.26
N LEU A 44 -3.12 -1.18 -3.73
CA LEU A 44 -3.34 -0.99 -2.29
C LEU A 44 -4.71 -1.57 -1.92
N THR A 45 -4.74 -2.55 -1.03
CA THR A 45 -5.98 -3.10 -0.47
C THR A 45 -6.09 -2.73 1.01
N ALA A 46 -7.19 -2.10 1.40
CA ALA A 46 -7.53 -1.83 2.79
C ALA A 46 -8.68 -2.76 3.22
N ASP A 47 -8.38 -3.73 4.07
CA ASP A 47 -9.32 -4.64 4.71
C ASP A 47 -9.67 -4.09 6.10
N PHE A 48 -10.82 -3.43 6.21
CA PHE A 48 -11.25 -2.81 7.46
C PHE A 48 -11.70 -3.84 8.49
N ARG A 49 -12.15 -5.03 8.04
CA ARG A 49 -12.62 -6.10 8.93
C ARG A 49 -11.45 -6.69 9.73
N GLN A 50 -10.32 -6.90 9.07
CA GLN A 50 -9.11 -7.43 9.71
C GLN A 50 -8.15 -6.33 10.19
N GLU A 51 -8.42 -5.06 9.88
CA GLU A 51 -7.51 -3.94 10.10
C GLU A 51 -6.14 -4.17 9.43
N VAL A 52 -6.18 -4.65 8.18
CA VAL A 52 -5.00 -4.99 7.38
C VAL A 52 -4.94 -4.11 6.13
N LYS A 53 -3.73 -3.64 5.80
CA LYS A 53 -3.41 -2.85 4.61
C LYS A 53 -2.36 -3.62 3.81
N ILE A 54 -2.62 -3.90 2.54
CA ILE A 54 -1.74 -4.68 1.67
C ILE A 54 -1.34 -3.81 0.49
N PHE A 55 -0.05 -3.61 0.29
CA PHE A 55 0.51 -3.06 -0.92
C PHE A 55 1.09 -4.20 -1.75
N ARG A 56 0.70 -4.29 -3.01
CA ARG A 56 1.38 -5.10 -4.01
C ARG A 56 2.06 -4.17 -5.00
N ALA A 57 3.32 -4.42 -5.30
CA ALA A 57 4.02 -3.77 -6.41
C ALA A 57 4.43 -4.83 -7.43
N LEU A 58 3.97 -4.67 -8.68
CA LEU A 58 4.46 -5.43 -9.83
C LEU A 58 5.44 -4.54 -10.60
N ILE A 59 6.73 -4.80 -10.39
CA ILE A 59 7.84 -4.03 -10.91
C ILE A 59 8.28 -4.67 -12.22
N LEU A 60 8.27 -3.89 -13.30
CA LEU A 60 8.64 -4.36 -14.62
C LEU A 60 10.16 -4.54 -14.69
N GLY A 61 10.61 -5.63 -15.31
CA GLY A 61 12.03 -5.81 -15.59
C GLY A 61 12.52 -4.81 -16.62
N GLU A 62 13.74 -4.31 -16.43
CA GLU A 62 14.43 -3.48 -17.41
C GLU A 62 15.16 -4.33 -18.45
N LEU A 63 14.61 -4.36 -19.68
CA LEU A 63 15.16 -5.15 -20.78
C LEU A 63 16.61 -4.77 -21.12
N GLU A 64 16.92 -3.46 -21.08
CA GLU A 64 18.28 -2.93 -21.30
C GLU A 64 19.30 -3.46 -20.28
N ARG A 65 18.82 -3.93 -19.12
CA ARG A 65 19.63 -4.53 -18.04
C ARG A 65 19.57 -6.05 -18.06
N GLY A 66 19.04 -6.65 -19.13
CA GLY A 66 18.90 -8.09 -19.30
C GLY A 66 17.76 -8.71 -18.47
N GLN A 67 16.84 -7.90 -17.95
CA GLN A 67 15.71 -8.38 -17.16
C GLN A 67 14.50 -8.56 -18.08
N SER A 68 14.05 -9.81 -18.26
CA SER A 68 12.90 -10.12 -19.12
C SER A 68 11.63 -10.48 -18.34
N GLN A 69 11.69 -10.51 -17.01
CA GLN A 69 10.58 -10.88 -16.13
C GLN A 69 10.24 -9.71 -15.20
N PHE A 70 8.99 -9.66 -14.74
CA PHE A 70 8.58 -8.76 -13.67
C PHE A 70 8.92 -9.37 -12.31
N GLN A 71 9.09 -8.52 -11.30
CA GLN A 71 9.19 -8.90 -9.90
C GLN A 71 7.95 -8.41 -9.16
N ALA A 72 7.52 -9.18 -8.16
CA ALA A 72 6.35 -8.84 -7.38
C ALA A 72 6.74 -8.76 -5.90
N LEU A 73 6.37 -7.67 -5.25
CA LEU A 73 6.52 -7.47 -3.82
C LEU A 73 5.14 -7.31 -3.19
N CYS A 74 5.00 -7.80 -1.96
CA CYS A 74 3.88 -7.47 -1.11
C CYS A 74 4.34 -6.94 0.24
N PHE A 75 3.78 -5.81 0.66
CA PHE A 75 3.98 -5.23 1.98
C PHE A 75 2.64 -5.22 2.70
N VAL A 76 2.55 -5.91 3.83
CA VAL A 76 1.37 -5.99 4.67
C VAL A 76 1.64 -5.18 5.93
N THR A 77 0.75 -4.26 6.26
CA THR A 77 0.84 -3.46 7.49
C THR A 77 -0.52 -3.40 8.16
N ARG A 78 -0.56 -2.91 9.39
CA ARG A 78 -1.82 -2.54 10.02
C ARG A 78 -2.50 -1.41 9.24
N LEU A 79 -3.82 -1.48 9.17
CA LEU A 79 -4.67 -0.38 8.72
C LEU A 79 -5.07 0.47 9.92
N HIS A 80 -4.54 1.70 10.04
CA HIS A 80 -4.95 2.60 11.10
C HIS A 80 -6.27 3.32 10.76
N ARG A 81 -6.99 3.70 11.82
CA ARG A 81 -8.20 4.52 11.69
C ARG A 81 -7.87 5.85 11.03
N ASN A 82 -8.78 6.34 10.20
CA ASN A 82 -8.68 7.64 9.51
C ASN A 82 -7.51 7.78 8.53
N GLU A 83 -6.89 6.67 8.11
CA GLU A 83 -5.94 6.71 6.99
C GLU A 83 -6.66 6.94 5.67
N ILE A 84 -7.74 6.19 5.45
CA ILE A 84 -8.61 6.19 4.28
C ILE A 84 -10.08 6.24 4.74
N ILE A 85 -10.98 6.81 3.95
CA ILE A 85 -12.41 6.82 4.29
C ILE A 85 -12.98 5.39 4.32
N PRO A 86 -14.02 5.12 5.14
CA PRO A 86 -14.64 3.78 5.19
C PRO A 86 -15.22 3.32 3.85
N SER A 87 -15.24 2.00 3.63
CA SER A 87 -15.74 1.35 2.41
C SER A 87 -17.15 1.80 1.99
N GLU A 88 -18.07 1.92 2.95
CA GLU A 88 -19.44 2.39 2.70
C GLU A 88 -19.49 3.83 2.16
N SER A 89 -18.57 4.68 2.60
CA SER A 89 -18.51 6.07 2.13
C SER A 89 -17.82 6.16 0.78
N MET A 90 -16.77 5.35 0.56
CA MET A 90 -16.12 5.19 -0.73
C MET A 90 -17.11 4.71 -1.80
N ALA A 91 -17.95 3.72 -1.50
CA ALA A 91 -18.93 3.15 -2.43
C ALA A 91 -20.02 4.14 -2.89
N LYS A 92 -20.21 5.24 -2.14
CA LYS A 92 -21.16 6.31 -2.45
C LYS A 92 -20.52 7.46 -3.23
N LEU A 93 -19.20 7.48 -3.39
CA LEU A 93 -18.53 8.51 -4.18
C LEU A 93 -18.94 8.42 -5.64
N ARG A 94 -19.16 9.59 -6.25
CA ARG A 94 -19.46 9.74 -7.67
C ARG A 94 -18.67 10.92 -8.20
N GLN A 95 -18.17 10.80 -9.42
CA GLN A 95 -17.50 11.90 -10.08
C GLN A 95 -18.52 12.83 -10.73
N LYS A 96 -18.48 14.11 -10.34
CA LYS A 96 -19.23 15.15 -11.03
C LYS A 96 -18.70 15.40 -12.45
N ASN A 97 -17.38 15.28 -12.65
CA ASN A 97 -16.72 15.39 -13.94
C ASN A 97 -15.61 14.33 -14.08
N PRO A 98 -15.81 13.29 -14.91
CA PRO A 98 -14.84 12.22 -15.11
C PRO A 98 -13.54 12.65 -15.81
N ARG A 99 -13.54 13.78 -16.53
CA ARG A 99 -12.36 14.28 -17.25
C ARG A 99 -11.44 15.14 -16.40
N THR A 100 -11.87 15.52 -15.20
CA THR A 100 -11.07 16.35 -14.29
C THR A 100 -9.87 15.57 -13.77
N VAL A 101 -8.68 16.10 -14.01
CA VAL A 101 -7.45 15.65 -13.35
C VAL A 101 -7.48 16.11 -11.90
N ARG A 102 -7.40 15.15 -10.97
CA ARG A 102 -7.42 15.41 -9.53
C ARG A 102 -6.01 15.64 -9.00
N GLN A 103 -5.96 16.48 -7.98
CA GLN A 103 -4.79 16.75 -7.16
C GLN A 103 -5.22 16.62 -5.70
N ALA A 104 -4.33 16.12 -4.85
CA ALA A 104 -4.59 16.01 -3.44
C ALA A 104 -4.80 17.40 -2.81
N GLU A 105 -5.70 17.48 -1.84
CA GLU A 105 -5.89 18.69 -1.03
C GLU A 105 -4.84 18.81 0.09
N GLU A 106 -4.27 17.68 0.50
CA GLU A 106 -3.31 17.57 1.60
C GLU A 106 -2.16 16.65 1.18
N VAL A 107 -0.92 17.09 1.36
CA VAL A 107 0.26 16.26 1.16
C VAL A 107 0.69 15.75 2.54
N ARG A 108 0.58 14.44 2.77
CA ARG A 108 1.01 13.79 4.01
C ARG A 108 2.50 13.47 3.93
N GLY A 109 3.15 13.43 5.09
CA GLY A 109 4.57 13.12 5.20
C GLY A 109 4.92 11.72 4.68
N LEU A 110 6.17 11.57 4.24
CA LEU A 110 6.76 10.29 3.86
C LEU A 110 6.77 9.34 5.07
N GLU A 111 6.24 8.14 4.89
CA GLU A 111 6.25 7.10 5.91
C GLU A 111 7.34 6.08 5.61
N HIS A 112 8.26 5.90 6.56
CA HIS A 112 9.31 4.89 6.48
C HIS A 112 8.89 3.65 7.29
N LEU A 113 8.93 2.49 6.65
CA LEU A 113 8.47 1.22 7.19
C LEU A 113 9.62 0.21 7.11
N SER A 114 10.14 -0.20 8.26
CA SER A 114 11.07 -1.33 8.35
C SER A 114 10.26 -2.62 8.36
N MET A 115 10.40 -3.43 7.32
CA MET A 115 9.67 -4.68 7.12
C MET A 115 10.59 -5.85 7.47
N ASP A 116 10.60 -6.16 8.76
CA ASP A 116 11.52 -7.06 9.46
C ASP A 116 10.95 -8.47 9.64
N VAL A 117 9.79 -8.77 9.05
CA VAL A 117 9.15 -10.08 9.15
C VAL A 117 8.64 -10.53 7.78
N ALA A 118 8.92 -11.78 7.40
CA ALA A 118 8.30 -12.43 6.24
C ALA A 118 6.95 -13.05 6.61
N VAL A 119 6.04 -13.07 5.64
CA VAL A 119 4.71 -13.67 5.78
C VAL A 119 4.59 -14.88 4.83
N ASN A 120 4.28 -16.04 5.40
CA ASN A 120 4.06 -17.26 4.63
C ASN A 120 2.77 -17.16 3.79
N PHE A 121 2.90 -17.16 2.46
CA PHE A 121 1.76 -17.03 1.54
C PHE A 121 0.64 -18.06 1.79
N SER A 122 0.99 -19.34 1.98
CA SER A 122 0.02 -20.44 2.15
C SER A 122 -0.84 -20.30 3.40
N LYS A 123 -0.33 -19.62 4.43
CA LYS A 123 -1.06 -19.32 5.67
C LYS A 123 -1.61 -17.89 5.69
N GLY A 124 -1.23 -17.06 4.71
CA GLY A 124 -1.58 -15.64 4.56
C GLY A 124 -3.06 -15.34 4.69
N ALA A 125 -3.93 -16.22 4.15
CA ALA A 125 -5.38 -16.05 4.23
C ALA A 125 -5.93 -15.94 5.66
N GLN A 126 -5.22 -16.48 6.67
CA GLN A 126 -5.63 -16.39 8.07
C GLN A 126 -5.54 -14.96 8.62
N LEU A 127 -4.59 -14.16 8.11
CA LEU A 127 -4.47 -12.74 8.44
C LEU A 127 -5.48 -11.90 7.66
N SER A 128 -5.54 -12.11 6.35
CA SER A 128 -6.57 -11.53 5.49
C SER A 128 -6.78 -12.40 4.26
N SER A 129 -8.04 -12.71 3.96
CA SER A 129 -8.41 -13.48 2.76
C SER A 129 -7.94 -12.83 1.45
N HIS A 130 -7.69 -11.50 1.47
CA HIS A 130 -7.22 -10.76 0.30
C HIS A 130 -5.76 -11.09 -0.06
N ILE A 131 -4.94 -11.59 0.88
CA ILE A 131 -3.52 -11.91 0.61
C ILE A 131 -3.37 -12.94 -0.51
N HIS A 132 -4.24 -13.96 -0.56
CA HIS A 132 -4.14 -14.99 -1.61
C HIS A 132 -4.34 -14.45 -3.02
N ASN A 133 -5.21 -13.45 -3.19
CA ASN A 133 -5.52 -12.87 -4.50
C ASN A 133 -4.58 -11.72 -4.84
N VAL A 134 -4.27 -10.88 -3.86
CA VAL A 134 -3.43 -9.68 -4.07
C VAL A 134 -1.96 -10.08 -4.17
N CYS A 135 -1.46 -10.99 -3.33
CA CYS A 135 -0.03 -11.33 -3.28
C CYS A 135 0.33 -12.60 -4.04
N ALA A 136 -0.53 -13.05 -4.96
CA ALA A 136 -0.35 -14.32 -5.69
C ALA A 136 0.96 -14.35 -6.51
N GLU A 137 1.39 -13.21 -7.04
CA GLU A 137 2.65 -13.09 -7.79
C GLU A 137 3.87 -12.93 -6.88
N ALA A 138 3.68 -12.54 -5.61
CA ALA A 138 4.73 -12.18 -4.66
C ALA A 138 4.95 -13.25 -3.57
N LYS A 139 4.72 -14.53 -3.87
CA LYS A 139 4.66 -15.61 -2.86
C LYS A 139 5.86 -15.69 -1.92
N GLU A 140 7.05 -15.40 -2.44
CA GLU A 140 8.33 -15.44 -1.72
C GLU A 140 8.79 -14.05 -1.22
N ALA A 141 7.98 -13.01 -1.42
CA ALA A 141 8.33 -11.61 -1.18
C ALA A 141 7.15 -10.87 -0.52
N ILE A 142 6.60 -11.46 0.55
CA ILE A 142 5.55 -10.86 1.38
C ILE A 142 6.16 -10.49 2.72
N TYR A 143 6.14 -9.20 3.03
CA TYR A 143 6.79 -8.66 4.22
C TYR A 143 5.79 -7.92 5.10
N THR A 144 6.03 -7.94 6.41
CA THR A 144 5.31 -7.18 7.43
C THR A 144 6.30 -6.65 8.47
N ARG A 145 5.78 -5.94 9.46
CA ARG A 145 6.52 -5.32 10.57
C ARG A 145 6.28 -6.09 11.85
N GLU A 146 7.30 -6.19 12.71
CA GLU A 146 7.19 -6.86 14.00
C GLU A 146 6.14 -6.19 14.91
N GLU A 147 6.01 -4.86 14.85
CA GLU A 147 4.97 -4.15 15.62
C GLU A 147 3.54 -4.45 15.15
N ASP A 148 3.35 -4.68 13.85
CA ASP A 148 2.06 -5.04 13.29
C ASP A 148 1.71 -6.49 13.63
N VAL A 149 2.71 -7.37 13.62
CA VAL A 149 2.59 -8.76 14.08
C VAL A 149 2.16 -8.82 15.54
N LYS A 150 2.79 -8.04 16.43
CA LYS A 150 2.40 -7.97 17.85
C LYS A 150 0.92 -7.65 18.01
N PHE A 151 0.43 -6.65 17.27
CA PHE A 151 -0.98 -6.27 17.28
C PHE A 151 -1.90 -7.41 16.80
N TRP A 152 -1.56 -8.13 15.73
CA TRP A 152 -2.40 -9.22 15.22
C TRP A 152 -2.36 -10.46 16.12
N LEU A 153 -1.22 -10.77 16.73
CA LEU A 153 -1.11 -11.85 17.72
C LEU A 153 -1.99 -11.57 18.95
N GLU A 154 -2.01 -10.33 19.45
CA GLU A 154 -2.91 -9.90 20.53
C GLU A 154 -4.40 -10.06 20.17
N LYS A 155 -4.72 -10.01 18.87
CA LYS A 155 -6.07 -10.27 18.34
C LYS A 155 -6.38 -11.75 18.09
N GLY A 156 -5.43 -12.64 18.35
CA GLY A 156 -5.62 -14.08 18.19
C GLY A 156 -5.31 -14.62 16.79
N VAL A 157 -4.60 -13.87 15.95
CA VAL A 157 -4.04 -14.41 14.70
C VAL A 157 -2.94 -15.42 15.03
N ASP A 158 -2.88 -16.53 14.30
CA ASP A 158 -1.84 -17.54 14.47
C ASP A 158 -0.46 -17.00 14.04
N GLY A 159 0.53 -17.15 14.92
CA GLY A 159 1.89 -16.68 14.67
C GLY A 159 2.68 -17.53 13.67
N SER A 160 2.21 -18.74 13.33
CA SER A 160 2.97 -19.71 12.52
C SER A 160 3.20 -19.30 11.06
N MET A 161 2.65 -18.15 10.64
CA MET A 161 2.85 -17.55 9.32
C MET A 161 3.92 -16.47 9.29
N PHE A 162 4.42 -16.03 10.46
CA PHE A 162 5.39 -14.95 10.57
C PHE A 162 6.79 -15.52 10.84
N GLU A 163 7.77 -15.04 10.08
CA GLU A 163 9.18 -15.38 10.25
C GLU A 163 10.00 -14.10 10.36
N VAL A 164 10.66 -13.89 11.50
CA VAL A 164 11.51 -12.71 11.70
C VAL A 164 12.72 -12.80 10.79
N LEU A 165 12.97 -11.74 10.03
CA LEU A 165 14.06 -11.64 9.07
C LEU A 165 15.31 -11.00 9.70
N PRO A 166 16.52 -11.36 9.25
CA PRO A 166 17.75 -10.79 9.76
C PRO A 166 17.79 -9.26 9.63
N GLN A 167 18.17 -8.58 10.71
CA GLN A 167 18.37 -7.12 10.76
C GLN A 167 19.85 -6.76 10.83
N THR A 168 20.17 -5.48 10.60
CA THR A 168 21.55 -4.94 10.73
C THR A 168 22.13 -5.13 12.13
N SER A 169 21.27 -5.20 13.16
CA SER A 169 21.67 -5.54 14.54
C SER A 169 22.18 -6.96 14.68
N ASP A 170 21.68 -7.89 13.85
CA ASP A 170 21.96 -9.32 13.96
C ASP A 170 23.16 -9.72 13.11
N LEU A 171 23.43 -8.96 12.04
CA LEU A 171 24.48 -9.20 11.06
C LEU A 171 25.27 -7.90 10.81
N PRO A 172 26.47 -7.74 11.40
CA PRO A 172 27.28 -6.53 11.27
C PRO A 172 27.68 -6.18 9.83
N ASP A 173 27.78 -7.19 8.96
CA ASP A 173 28.11 -7.04 7.54
C ASP A 173 26.88 -6.79 6.65
N LEU A 174 25.67 -6.74 7.22
CA LEU A 174 24.44 -6.51 6.47
C LEU A 174 24.32 -5.03 6.12
N GLN A 175 24.51 -4.72 4.84
CA GLN A 175 24.46 -3.36 4.31
C GLN A 175 23.23 -3.14 3.44
N ARG A 176 22.97 -1.89 3.07
CA ARG A 176 21.96 -1.57 2.05
C ARG A 176 22.36 -2.13 0.69
N CYS A 177 21.40 -2.59 -0.11
CA CYS A 177 21.66 -3.24 -1.39
C CYS A 177 22.41 -2.32 -2.37
N LYS A 178 22.14 -1.01 -2.32
CA LYS A 178 22.90 0.00 -3.06
C LYS A 178 24.41 0.02 -2.77
N LEU A 179 24.83 -0.33 -1.55
CA LEU A 179 26.25 -0.36 -1.13
C LEU A 179 26.91 -1.72 -1.36
N CYS A 180 26.12 -2.77 -1.62
CA CYS A 180 26.63 -4.11 -1.78
C CYS A 180 27.14 -4.33 -3.21
N ALA A 181 28.42 -4.66 -3.39
CA ALA A 181 28.99 -4.93 -4.72
C ALA A 181 28.62 -6.34 -5.25
N ASP A 182 28.47 -7.31 -4.36
CA ASP A 182 28.24 -8.70 -4.71
C ASP A 182 26.74 -9.01 -4.85
N ARG A 183 26.33 -9.47 -6.04
CA ARG A 183 24.92 -9.76 -6.36
C ARG A 183 24.32 -10.90 -5.55
N TRP A 184 25.17 -11.76 -4.98
CA TRP A 184 24.77 -12.98 -4.29
C TRP A 184 24.78 -12.83 -2.77
N LYS A 185 25.20 -11.68 -2.25
CA LYS A 185 25.17 -11.40 -0.82
C LYS A 185 23.81 -10.87 -0.36
N PRO A 186 23.43 -11.15 0.89
CA PRO A 186 22.25 -10.56 1.49
C PRO A 186 22.44 -9.06 1.74
N CYS A 187 21.34 -8.32 1.70
CA CYS A 187 21.32 -6.88 1.94
C CYS A 187 19.92 -6.38 2.34
N ILE A 188 19.85 -5.15 2.83
CA ILE A 188 18.58 -4.44 3.05
C ILE A 188 18.23 -3.65 1.79
N CYS A 189 17.13 -4.02 1.15
CA CYS A 189 16.57 -3.35 -0.01
C CYS A 189 15.64 -2.21 0.42
N SER A 190 15.54 -1.16 -0.39
CA SER A 190 14.58 -0.08 -0.22
C SER A 190 13.64 0.01 -1.42
N TYR A 191 12.33 0.07 -1.18
CA TYR A 191 11.33 0.31 -2.22
C TYR A 191 10.47 1.52 -1.86
N SER A 192 10.35 2.50 -2.76
CA SER A 192 9.53 3.69 -2.54
C SER A 192 8.31 3.71 -3.44
N LEU A 193 7.15 4.09 -2.88
CA LEU A 193 5.91 4.28 -3.64
C LEU A 193 5.23 5.58 -3.20
N SER A 194 4.58 6.28 -4.11
CA SER A 194 3.73 7.44 -3.78
C SER A 194 2.32 7.26 -4.33
N ILE A 195 1.33 7.56 -3.49
CA ILE A 195 -0.08 7.64 -3.87
C ILE A 195 -0.40 9.12 -4.02
N GLU A 196 -0.56 9.55 -5.27
CA GLU A 196 -0.73 10.97 -5.61
C GLU A 196 -2.13 11.51 -5.27
N TRP A 197 -3.13 10.63 -5.20
CA TRP A 197 -4.48 11.02 -4.83
C TRP A 197 -5.28 9.87 -4.22
N TYR A 198 -5.84 10.06 -3.03
CA TYR A 198 -6.84 9.14 -2.49
C TYR A 198 -7.78 9.82 -1.46
N PRO A 199 -9.04 9.37 -1.32
CA PRO A 199 -9.96 9.88 -0.30
C PRO A 199 -9.54 9.47 1.13
N CYS A 200 -8.96 10.40 1.87
CA CYS A 200 -8.37 10.12 3.19
C CYS A 200 -9.26 10.52 4.38
N MET A 201 -10.21 11.45 4.20
CA MET A 201 -11.06 11.93 5.30
C MET A 201 -12.45 12.35 4.80
N LEU A 202 -13.46 12.18 5.65
CA LEU A 202 -14.81 12.69 5.41
C LEU A 202 -14.95 14.15 5.86
N LYS A 203 -15.57 14.98 5.03
CA LYS A 203 -15.97 16.34 5.38
C LYS A 203 -17.42 16.35 5.86
N TYR A 204 -17.65 17.06 6.96
CA TYR A 204 -18.96 17.22 7.57
C TYR A 204 -19.39 18.69 7.53
N CYS A 205 -20.61 18.92 7.06
CA CYS A 205 -21.23 20.23 7.03
C CYS A 205 -22.32 20.32 8.10
N LYS A 206 -22.58 21.53 8.58
CA LYS A 206 -23.64 21.79 9.57
C LYS A 206 -24.89 22.26 8.84
N SER A 207 -26.04 21.73 9.22
CA SER A 207 -27.35 22.26 8.87
C SER A 207 -28.06 22.72 10.14
N ARG A 208 -28.87 23.77 10.04
CA ARG A 208 -29.68 24.28 11.15
C ARG A 208 -31.14 24.22 10.73
N ASP A 209 -31.96 23.55 11.52
CA ASP A 209 -33.39 23.50 11.26
C ASP A 209 -34.10 24.77 11.75
N ALA A 210 -35.37 24.93 11.39
CA ALA A 210 -36.20 26.07 11.79
C ALA A 210 -36.40 26.19 13.31
N GLY A 211 -36.17 25.09 14.06
CA GLY A 211 -36.17 25.05 15.52
C GLY A 211 -34.82 25.39 16.15
N GLY A 212 -33.81 25.74 15.35
CA GLY A 212 -32.48 26.14 15.81
C GLY A 212 -31.52 24.99 16.15
N LYS A 213 -31.93 23.72 16.01
CA LYS A 213 -31.11 22.53 16.26
C LYS A 213 -30.11 22.35 15.12
N VAL A 214 -28.84 22.19 15.50
CA VAL A 214 -27.74 22.00 14.55
C VAL A 214 -27.49 20.51 14.36
N SER A 215 -27.58 20.03 13.12
CA SER A 215 -27.23 18.66 12.73
C SER A 215 -26.00 18.64 11.82
N SER A 216 -25.24 17.55 11.89
CA SER A 216 -24.04 17.33 11.07
C SER A 216 -24.34 16.29 10.01
N TYR A 217 -23.96 16.54 8.76
CA TYR A 217 -24.13 15.59 7.65
C TYR A 217 -22.86 15.50 6.79
N LYS A 218 -22.64 14.33 6.17
CA LYS A 218 -21.51 14.11 5.25
C LYS A 218 -21.74 14.93 3.99
N CYS A 219 -20.82 15.86 3.67
CA CYS A 219 -20.94 16.75 2.51
C CYS A 219 -19.79 16.63 1.50
N GLY A 220 -18.74 15.90 1.82
CA GLY A 220 -17.65 15.67 0.88
C GLY A 220 -16.52 14.84 1.46
N ILE A 221 -15.38 14.88 0.78
CA ILE A 221 -14.14 14.25 1.19
C ILE A 221 -13.01 15.27 1.19
N ARG A 222 -11.98 15.01 1.99
CA ARG A 222 -10.63 15.50 1.75
C ARG A 222 -9.86 14.42 1.01
N SER A 223 -9.08 14.84 0.03
CA SER A 223 -8.16 13.95 -0.67
C SER A 223 -6.73 14.21 -0.24
N CYS A 224 -5.93 13.15 -0.13
CA CYS A 224 -4.55 13.21 0.30
C CYS A 224 -3.61 12.62 -0.73
N GLN A 225 -2.34 13.00 -0.61
CA GLN A 225 -1.19 12.34 -1.20
C GLN A 225 -0.33 11.78 -0.07
N LYS A 226 0.26 10.59 -0.24
CA LYS A 226 1.19 10.02 0.75
C LYS A 226 2.28 9.19 0.06
N GLY A 227 3.53 9.41 0.48
CA GLY A 227 4.68 8.60 0.10
C GLY A 227 4.99 7.54 1.15
N TYR A 228 5.55 6.42 0.70
CA TYR A 228 5.99 5.31 1.52
C TYR A 228 7.39 4.87 1.09
N THR A 229 8.21 4.46 2.05
CA THR A 229 9.48 3.75 1.83
C THR A 229 9.48 2.49 2.67
N PHE A 230 9.71 1.36 2.02
CA PHE A 230 9.77 0.04 2.64
C PHE A 230 11.23 -0.44 2.61
N ASP A 231 11.83 -0.60 3.79
CA ASP A 231 13.15 -1.20 3.93
C ASP A 231 12.99 -2.65 4.37
N TYR A 232 13.57 -3.62 3.66
CA TYR A 232 13.34 -5.05 3.91
C TYR A 232 14.54 -5.91 3.52
N TYR A 233 14.68 -7.05 4.17
CA TYR A 233 15.77 -7.99 3.91
C TYR A 233 15.54 -8.76 2.60
N VAL A 234 16.60 -8.86 1.79
CA VAL A 234 16.67 -9.82 0.68
C VAL A 234 17.88 -10.75 0.86
N PRO A 235 17.74 -12.06 0.59
CA PRO A 235 18.84 -13.00 0.72
C PRO A 235 19.94 -12.80 -0.33
N GLN A 236 19.62 -12.14 -1.45
CA GLN A 236 20.53 -11.87 -2.55
C GLN A 236 20.20 -10.50 -3.15
N LYS A 237 21.20 -9.64 -3.35
CA LYS A 237 21.05 -8.32 -3.97
C LYS A 237 20.29 -8.35 -5.30
N GLN A 238 20.43 -9.43 -6.10
CA GLN A 238 19.71 -9.55 -7.37
C GLN A 238 18.17 -9.57 -7.27
N LEU A 239 17.61 -9.75 -6.06
CA LEU A 239 16.17 -9.63 -5.77
C LEU A 239 15.74 -8.19 -5.46
N CYS A 240 16.65 -7.24 -5.61
CA CYS A 240 16.49 -5.82 -5.31
C CYS A 240 17.15 -4.99 -6.42
N LEU A 241 16.53 -4.99 -7.61
CA LEU A 241 17.14 -4.39 -8.81
C LEU A 241 16.83 -2.89 -8.99
N TRP A 242 15.96 -2.34 -8.14
CA TRP A 242 15.51 -0.94 -8.15
C TRP A 242 16.20 -0.07 -7.10
N ASP A 243 16.85 -0.66 -6.08
CA ASP A 243 17.64 0.08 -5.08
C ASP A 243 19.03 0.39 -5.64
N GLU A 244 19.07 1.21 -6.68
CA GLU A 244 20.30 1.70 -7.31
C GLU A 244 20.47 3.21 -7.13
N GLU A 245 21.71 3.68 -7.28
CA GLU A 245 22.11 5.08 -7.08
C GLU A 245 21.23 6.05 -7.89
N THR A 246 20.37 6.78 -7.18
CA THR A 246 19.96 8.13 -7.60
C THR A 246 20.90 9.15 -7.02
#